data_AF-A0A3B8NBX8-F1
#
_entry.id   AF-A0A3B8NBX8-F1
#
_cell.length_a   1.000
_cell.length_b   1.000
_cell.length_c   1.000
_cell.angle_alpha   90.00
_cell.angle_beta   90.00
_cell.angle_gamma   90.00
#
_symmetry.space_group_name_H-M   'P 1'
#
loop_
_entity.id
_entity.type
_entity.pdbx_description
1 polymer ?
#
loop_
_entity_poly.entity_id
_entity_poly.type
_entity_poly.pdbx_seq_one_letter_code
_entity_poly.pdbx_strand_id
1 'polypeptide(L)'
;NVGDNVGDCAGMAADVFETYAVSLIGALLLGTLNTSIEGAQAAALTLPFLLGGIAIIGSILGVLWVNFRRAGAARVLMEGVFVASLFSALVYWPACTWIVPEGGLEMKSDTYSGLDLFGCALVGIVMTFAIVLITNYYTATQYRPVNKIAKASQTGHATNIIAGLGVGNMATGLPVALICAAIWISHSLAGLYGISIAVMAMLALAGIIVSLDAFGPITDNAGGIAVMGDLPAIVRERTDALDAVGNTMKAVTKGYAIASAGVAALVLFGSYFLELEDHIKQTVTFSLKDPEVIIGMFIGGLLPFIFTALSMDAVGRAAGAVVAEVRRQISERPGIMEGKDEPEYARCVDIVTKSALREMIIPALLPVVVVFVVSAIPALSYKALGGVLVG
;
A
#
# COMPACT_ATOMS: atom_id res chain seq x y z
N ASN A 1 -20.81 7.92 -1.47
CA ASN A 1 -20.49 9.34 -1.19
C ASN A 1 -19.77 9.56 0.14
N VAL A 2 -20.46 9.60 1.29
CA VAL A 2 -19.78 9.86 2.58
C VAL A 2 -18.71 8.79 2.88
N GLY A 3 -19.05 7.52 2.65
CA GLY A 3 -18.11 6.39 2.81
C GLY A 3 -16.84 6.55 1.97
N ASP A 4 -16.92 7.04 0.75
CA ASP A 4 -15.76 7.20 -0.14
C ASP A 4 -14.79 8.28 0.39
N ASN A 5 -15.30 9.30 1.06
CA ASN A 5 -14.45 10.31 1.68
C ASN A 5 -13.78 9.79 2.97
N VAL A 6 -14.51 9.03 3.78
CA VAL A 6 -14.01 8.53 5.07
C VAL A 6 -13.07 7.34 4.88
N GLY A 7 -13.44 6.38 4.03
CA GLY A 7 -12.66 5.18 3.74
C GLY A 7 -11.61 5.44 2.68
N ASP A 8 -12.05 5.69 1.44
CA ASP A 8 -11.15 5.69 0.28
C ASP A 8 -10.22 6.92 0.22
N CYS A 9 -10.60 8.06 0.81
CA CYS A 9 -9.69 9.21 0.96
C CYS A 9 -8.90 9.16 2.27
N ALA A 10 -9.58 9.32 3.41
CA ALA A 10 -8.89 9.52 4.69
C ALA A 10 -8.16 8.26 5.17
N GLY A 11 -8.81 7.09 5.06
CA GLY A 11 -8.20 5.81 5.43
C GLY A 11 -6.97 5.48 4.58
N MET A 12 -7.08 5.65 3.26
CA MET A 12 -5.95 5.40 2.36
C MET A 12 -4.78 6.36 2.55
N ALA A 13 -5.06 7.66 2.75
CA ALA A 13 -3.99 8.62 3.03
C ALA A 13 -3.24 8.26 4.33
N ALA A 14 -3.95 7.79 5.35
CA ALA A 14 -3.34 7.30 6.59
C ALA A 14 -2.52 6.02 6.38
N ASP A 15 -3.00 5.08 5.57
CA ASP A 15 -2.31 3.83 5.21
C ASP A 15 -0.95 4.09 4.53
N VAL A 16 -0.95 4.93 3.48
CA VAL A 16 0.29 5.28 2.77
C VAL A 16 1.23 6.11 3.65
N PHE A 17 0.68 7.01 4.47
CA PHE A 17 1.49 7.79 5.42
C PHE A 17 2.17 6.90 6.46
N GLU A 18 1.46 5.93 7.02
CA GLU A 18 2.02 4.98 7.98
C GLU A 18 3.14 4.17 7.33
N THR A 19 2.91 3.64 6.13
CA THR A 19 3.92 2.88 5.39
C THR A 19 5.18 3.71 5.14
N TYR A 20 5.01 4.99 4.76
CA TYR A 20 6.11 5.94 4.59
C TYR A 20 6.88 6.17 5.90
N ALA A 21 6.17 6.47 6.98
CA ALA A 21 6.77 6.79 8.27
C ALA A 21 7.53 5.59 8.86
N VAL A 22 6.92 4.40 8.83
CA VAL A 22 7.53 3.16 9.33
C VAL A 22 8.77 2.78 8.51
N SER A 23 8.71 2.93 7.19
CA SER A 23 9.86 2.63 6.34
C SER A 23 11.02 3.60 6.55
N LEU A 24 10.70 4.89 6.76
CA LEU A 24 11.70 5.91 7.11
C LEU A 24 12.35 5.55 8.44
N ILE A 25 11.56 5.27 9.48
CA ILE A 25 12.07 4.86 10.79
C ILE A 25 12.93 3.60 10.65
N GLY A 26 12.48 2.61 9.88
CA GLY A 26 13.24 1.39 9.60
C GLY A 26 14.60 1.67 8.94
N ALA A 27 14.64 2.54 7.95
CA ALA A 27 15.89 2.95 7.29
C ALA A 27 16.84 3.69 8.25
N LEU A 28 16.32 4.56 9.13
CA LEU A 28 17.12 5.27 10.13
C LEU A 28 17.67 4.31 11.20
N LEU A 29 16.87 3.34 11.64
CA LEU A 29 17.30 2.29 12.57
C LEU A 29 18.40 1.44 11.96
N LEU A 30 18.24 0.97 10.73
CA LEU A 30 19.29 0.22 10.04
C LEU A 30 20.55 1.06 9.82
N GLY A 31 20.41 2.34 9.47
CA GLY A 31 21.53 3.26 9.35
C GLY A 31 22.29 3.43 10.67
N THR A 32 21.58 3.57 11.79
CA THR A 32 22.18 3.69 13.14
C THR A 32 22.83 2.39 13.60
N LEU A 33 22.15 1.26 13.44
CA LEU A 33 22.59 -0.03 13.95
C LEU A 33 23.73 -0.63 13.12
N ASN A 34 23.87 -0.24 11.85
CA ASN A 34 24.92 -0.74 10.96
C ASN A 34 26.10 0.20 10.79
N THR A 35 26.08 1.43 11.30
CA THR A 35 27.25 2.34 11.24
C THR A 35 27.94 2.45 12.60
N SER A 36 29.26 2.52 12.61
CA SER A 36 30.08 2.66 13.82
C SER A 36 30.93 3.93 13.86
N ILE A 37 30.97 4.70 12.76
CA ILE A 37 31.72 5.95 12.63
C ILE A 37 30.74 7.11 12.51
N GLU A 38 30.94 8.18 13.30
CA GLU A 38 30.05 9.35 13.34
C GLU A 38 29.75 9.95 11.96
N GLY A 39 30.76 10.05 11.08
CA GLY A 39 30.60 10.58 9.72
C GLY A 39 29.77 9.68 8.80
N ALA A 40 29.96 8.36 8.88
CA ALA A 40 29.16 7.38 8.12
C ALA A 40 27.71 7.34 8.64
N GLN A 41 27.54 7.45 9.95
CA GLN A 41 26.23 7.49 10.60
C GLN A 41 25.43 8.72 10.16
N ALA A 42 26.05 9.90 10.13
CA ALA A 42 25.38 11.12 9.67
C ALA A 42 24.89 10.99 8.22
N ALA A 43 25.70 10.40 7.33
CA ALA A 43 25.32 10.17 5.94
C ALA A 43 24.15 9.17 5.82
N ALA A 44 24.22 8.05 6.56
CA ALA A 44 23.18 7.02 6.57
C ALA A 44 21.83 7.55 7.11
N LEU A 45 21.86 8.40 8.14
CA LEU A 45 20.65 8.99 8.68
C LEU A 45 20.05 10.07 7.76
N THR A 46 20.90 10.82 7.06
CA THR A 46 20.44 11.95 6.25
C THR A 46 19.92 11.51 4.88
N LEU A 47 20.44 10.42 4.30
CA LEU A 47 20.09 9.97 2.95
C LEU A 47 18.58 9.68 2.78
N PRO A 48 17.89 8.93 3.65
CA PRO A 48 16.45 8.70 3.54
C PRO A 48 15.62 10.00 3.47
N PHE A 49 15.96 11.00 4.29
CA PHE A 49 15.30 12.31 4.26
C PHE A 49 15.59 13.07 2.97
N LEU A 50 16.83 13.01 2.48
CA LEU A 50 17.22 13.65 1.23
C LEU A 50 16.44 13.08 0.03
N LEU A 51 16.32 11.75 -0.05
CA LEU A 51 15.51 11.09 -1.08
C LEU A 51 14.05 11.54 -1.00
N GLY A 52 13.47 11.55 0.20
CA GLY A 52 12.11 12.06 0.44
C GLY A 52 11.93 13.51 -0.03
N GLY A 53 12.85 14.41 0.34
CA GLY A 53 12.80 15.82 -0.05
C GLY A 53 12.88 16.04 -1.56
N ILE A 54 13.75 15.30 -2.25
CA ILE A 54 13.87 15.35 -3.71
C ILE A 54 12.58 14.86 -4.38
N ALA A 55 11.99 13.77 -3.89
CA ALA A 55 10.78 13.20 -4.48
C ALA A 55 9.52 14.05 -4.24
N ILE A 56 9.47 14.87 -3.19
CA ILE A 56 8.43 15.90 -3.02
C ILE A 56 8.48 16.88 -4.19
N ILE A 57 9.67 17.36 -4.57
CA ILE A 57 9.85 18.25 -5.72
C ILE A 57 9.44 17.51 -7.00
N GLY A 58 9.86 16.25 -7.17
CA GLY A 58 9.45 15.41 -8.28
C GLY A 58 7.92 15.25 -8.38
N SER A 59 7.25 15.04 -7.25
CA SER A 59 5.79 14.90 -7.17
C SER A 59 5.09 16.21 -7.56
N ILE A 60 5.59 17.36 -7.12
CA ILE A 60 5.08 18.68 -7.54
C ILE A 60 5.20 18.85 -9.05
N LEU A 61 6.36 18.51 -9.63
CA LEU A 61 6.57 18.58 -11.09
C LEU A 61 5.64 17.63 -11.84
N GLY A 62 5.40 16.43 -11.31
CA GLY A 62 4.44 15.46 -11.86
C GLY A 62 3.00 16.00 -11.86
N VAL A 63 2.57 16.60 -10.75
CA VAL A 63 1.24 17.23 -10.65
C VAL A 63 1.11 18.42 -11.61
N LEU A 64 2.14 19.26 -11.72
CA LEU A 64 2.17 20.35 -12.69
C LEU A 64 2.07 19.82 -14.14
N TRP A 65 2.80 18.76 -14.47
CA TRP A 65 2.71 18.11 -15.78
C TRP A 65 1.28 17.65 -16.10
N VAL A 66 0.62 16.99 -15.14
CA VAL A 66 -0.77 16.55 -15.26
C VAL A 66 -1.71 17.72 -15.59
N ASN A 67 -1.52 18.87 -14.94
CA ASN A 67 -2.37 20.05 -15.14
C ASN A 67 -2.20 20.73 -16.51
N PHE A 68 -0.99 20.66 -17.11
CA PHE A 68 -0.74 21.27 -18.42
C PHE A 68 -1.01 20.32 -19.60
N ARG A 69 -0.97 19.00 -19.38
CA ARG A 69 -1.07 18.02 -20.45
C ARG A 69 -2.53 17.79 -20.86
N ARG A 70 -2.80 17.89 -22.16
CA ARG A 70 -4.11 17.57 -22.75
C ARG A 70 -4.10 16.18 -23.39
N ALA A 71 -4.48 15.17 -22.62
CA ALA A 71 -4.73 13.81 -23.10
C ALA A 71 -5.80 13.13 -22.22
N GLY A 72 -6.10 11.85 -22.47
CA GLY A 72 -7.05 11.10 -21.65
C GLY A 72 -6.57 10.93 -20.20
N ALA A 73 -7.50 10.96 -19.24
CA ALA A 73 -7.20 11.00 -17.80
C ALA A 73 -6.21 9.91 -17.36
N ALA A 74 -6.47 8.64 -17.68
CA ALA A 74 -5.57 7.53 -17.32
C ALA A 74 -4.14 7.73 -17.82
N ARG A 75 -3.97 8.21 -19.05
CA ARG A 75 -2.65 8.44 -19.64
C ARG A 75 -1.93 9.60 -18.96
N VAL A 76 -2.63 10.72 -18.73
CA VAL A 76 -2.05 11.91 -18.11
C VAL A 76 -1.58 11.60 -16.68
N LEU A 77 -2.39 10.89 -15.91
CA LEU A 77 -2.06 10.46 -14.55
C LEU A 77 -0.80 9.58 -14.51
N MET A 78 -0.70 8.60 -15.41
CA MET A 78 0.48 7.74 -15.53
C MET A 78 1.73 8.51 -15.99
N GLU A 79 1.58 9.46 -16.91
CA GLU A 79 2.66 10.37 -17.32
C GLU A 79 3.15 11.22 -16.14
N GLY A 80 2.26 11.66 -15.24
CA GLY A 80 2.63 12.38 -14.02
C GLY A 80 3.55 11.57 -13.09
N VAL A 81 3.23 10.30 -12.86
CA VAL A 81 4.11 9.38 -12.09
C VAL A 81 5.44 9.20 -12.79
N PHE A 82 5.44 9.03 -14.11
CA PHE A 82 6.66 8.87 -14.88
C PHE A 82 7.57 10.10 -14.79
N VAL A 83 7.00 11.31 -14.90
CA VAL A 83 7.75 12.57 -14.75
C VAL A 83 8.34 12.70 -13.34
N ALA A 84 7.56 12.43 -12.30
CA ALA A 84 8.03 12.48 -10.91
C ALA A 84 9.15 11.46 -10.66
N SER A 85 9.00 10.24 -11.18
CA SER A 85 9.96 9.14 -11.08
C SER A 85 11.26 9.45 -11.82
N LEU A 86 11.16 9.97 -13.04
CA LEU A 86 12.32 10.31 -13.87
C LEU A 86 13.11 11.46 -13.25
N PHE A 87 12.44 12.51 -12.79
CA PHE A 87 13.09 13.60 -12.07
C PHE A 87 13.82 13.08 -10.83
N SER A 88 13.15 12.28 -10.01
CA SER A 88 13.74 11.71 -8.79
C SER A 88 14.96 10.85 -9.12
N ALA A 89 14.89 9.98 -10.13
CA ALA A 89 16.01 9.16 -10.57
C ALA A 89 17.23 10.00 -11.02
N LEU A 90 17.00 11.08 -11.78
CA LEU A 90 18.10 11.95 -12.24
C LEU A 90 18.77 12.70 -11.09
N VAL A 91 18.02 13.12 -10.08
CA VAL A 91 18.54 13.90 -8.94
C VAL A 91 19.09 13.00 -7.83
N TYR A 92 18.62 11.75 -7.72
CA TYR A 92 19.16 10.78 -6.77
C TYR A 92 20.61 10.42 -7.06
N TRP A 93 21.03 10.39 -8.33
CA TRP A 93 22.43 10.13 -8.69
C TRP A 93 23.41 11.09 -7.99
N PRO A 94 23.36 12.42 -8.24
CA PRO A 94 24.28 13.35 -7.58
C PRO A 94 24.06 13.40 -6.07
N ALA A 95 22.82 13.21 -5.59
CA ALA A 95 22.51 13.21 -4.15
C ALA A 95 23.21 12.06 -3.40
N CYS A 96 23.16 10.84 -3.94
CA CYS A 96 23.81 9.68 -3.33
C CYS A 96 25.33 9.81 -3.37
N THR A 97 25.90 10.30 -4.46
CA THR A 97 27.36 10.50 -4.57
C THR A 97 27.88 11.66 -3.72
N TRP A 98 27.04 12.66 -3.43
CA TRP A 98 27.44 13.82 -2.62
C TRP A 98 27.42 13.52 -1.13
N ILE A 99 26.45 12.72 -0.68
CA ILE A 99 26.29 12.43 0.75
C ILE A 99 27.22 11.32 1.25
N VAL A 100 27.62 10.40 0.38
CA VAL A 100 28.54 9.32 0.71
C VAL A 100 29.98 9.84 0.63
N PRO A 101 30.80 9.65 1.68
CA PRO A 101 32.22 10.04 1.66
C PRO A 101 33.00 9.38 0.50
N GLU A 102 34.11 9.98 0.07
CA GLU A 102 34.96 9.46 -1.03
C GLU A 102 35.50 8.04 -0.76
N GLY A 103 35.63 7.64 0.51
CA GLY A 103 36.02 6.29 0.93
C GLY A 103 34.88 5.26 0.97
N GLY A 104 33.64 5.69 0.67
CA GLY A 104 32.43 4.88 0.80
C GLY A 104 31.76 5.00 2.18
N LEU A 105 30.55 4.47 2.26
CA LEU A 105 29.74 4.39 3.46
C LEU A 105 30.10 3.10 4.21
N GLU A 106 30.94 3.23 5.23
CA GLU A 106 31.34 2.09 6.06
C GLU A 106 30.17 1.60 6.92
N MET A 107 29.74 0.38 6.67
CA MET A 107 28.75 -0.35 7.45
C MET A 107 29.41 -1.56 8.12
N LYS A 108 28.79 -2.13 9.15
CA LYS A 108 29.28 -3.31 9.89
C LYS A 108 29.60 -4.50 8.97
N SER A 109 28.87 -4.65 7.88
CA SER A 109 29.03 -5.74 6.92
C SER A 109 30.08 -5.46 5.86
N ASP A 110 30.07 -4.26 5.27
CA ASP A 110 30.93 -3.88 4.15
C ASP A 110 30.91 -2.35 3.95
N THR A 111 31.74 -1.86 3.04
CA THR A 111 31.76 -0.45 2.64
C THR A 111 31.07 -0.26 1.29
N TYR A 112 30.04 0.59 1.26
CA TYR A 112 29.21 0.78 0.06
C TYR A 112 29.45 2.13 -0.60
N SER A 113 29.51 2.17 -1.94
CA SER A 113 29.68 3.43 -2.67
C SER A 113 28.34 4.17 -2.84
N GLY A 114 28.41 5.47 -3.14
CA GLY A 114 27.22 6.25 -3.51
C GLY A 114 26.50 5.70 -4.75
N LEU A 115 27.22 4.98 -5.64
CA LEU A 115 26.65 4.33 -6.81
C LEU A 115 25.83 3.09 -6.45
N ASP A 116 26.26 2.34 -5.43
CA ASP A 116 25.53 1.16 -4.95
C ASP A 116 24.20 1.58 -4.32
N LEU A 117 24.21 2.64 -3.52
CA LEU A 117 23.01 3.23 -2.92
C LEU A 117 22.09 3.85 -3.98
N PHE A 118 22.65 4.51 -4.99
CA PHE A 118 21.88 4.98 -6.14
C PHE A 118 21.22 3.81 -6.89
N GLY A 119 21.95 2.71 -7.12
CA GLY A 119 21.42 1.50 -7.73
C GLY A 119 20.24 0.94 -6.94
N CYS A 120 20.33 0.91 -5.62
CA CYS A 120 19.23 0.53 -4.73
C CYS A 120 18.02 1.48 -4.87
N ALA A 121 18.26 2.79 -4.89
CA ALA A 121 17.20 3.77 -5.07
C ALA A 121 16.49 3.61 -6.43
N LEU A 122 17.26 3.33 -7.49
CA LEU A 122 16.73 3.07 -8.83
C LEU A 122 15.86 1.81 -8.86
N VAL A 123 16.25 0.74 -8.14
CA VAL A 123 15.41 -0.45 -7.96
C VAL A 123 14.05 -0.07 -7.37
N GLY A 124 14.02 0.78 -6.34
CA GLY A 124 12.77 1.27 -5.74
C GLY A 124 11.87 2.03 -6.72
N ILE A 125 12.46 2.91 -7.54
CA ILE A 125 11.74 3.65 -8.58
C ILE A 125 11.19 2.72 -9.66
N VAL A 126 12.02 1.80 -10.16
CA VAL A 126 11.63 0.81 -11.18
C VAL A 126 10.50 -0.08 -10.66
N MET A 127 10.59 -0.50 -9.40
CA MET A 127 9.55 -1.28 -8.74
C MET A 127 8.23 -0.52 -8.66
N THR A 128 8.26 0.76 -8.28
CA THR A 128 7.06 1.62 -8.26
C THR A 128 6.37 1.59 -9.63
N PHE A 129 7.13 1.84 -10.70
CA PHE A 129 6.59 1.87 -12.05
C PHE A 129 6.07 0.50 -12.50
N ALA A 130 6.80 -0.58 -12.19
CA ALA A 130 6.40 -1.93 -12.55
C ALA A 130 5.11 -2.36 -11.86
N ILE A 131 4.95 -2.08 -10.56
CA ILE A 131 3.72 -2.37 -9.81
C ILE A 131 2.56 -1.56 -10.35
N VAL A 132 2.76 -0.27 -10.62
CA VAL A 132 1.73 0.58 -11.24
C VAL A 132 1.25 0.01 -12.57
N LEU A 133 2.17 -0.42 -13.45
CA LEU A 133 1.82 -1.03 -14.74
C LEU A 133 1.11 -2.38 -14.60
N ILE A 134 1.60 -3.26 -13.72
CA ILE A 134 1.02 -4.58 -13.50
C ILE A 134 -0.39 -4.45 -12.94
N THR A 135 -0.59 -3.63 -11.91
CA THR A 135 -1.91 -3.44 -11.32
C THR A 135 -2.87 -2.85 -12.33
N ASN A 136 -2.45 -1.82 -13.07
CA ASN A 136 -3.25 -1.24 -14.16
C ASN A 136 -3.65 -2.30 -15.22
N TYR A 137 -2.77 -3.25 -15.55
CA TYR A 137 -3.10 -4.36 -16.46
C TYR A 137 -4.20 -5.28 -15.93
N TYR A 138 -4.20 -5.56 -14.63
CA TYR A 138 -5.19 -6.44 -14.00
C TYR A 138 -6.51 -5.75 -13.67
N THR A 139 -6.55 -4.41 -13.61
CA THR A 139 -7.73 -3.67 -13.15
C THR A 139 -8.36 -2.74 -14.18
N ALA A 140 -7.65 -2.31 -15.24
CA ALA A 140 -8.26 -1.46 -16.25
C ALA A 140 -9.12 -2.28 -17.25
N THR A 141 -10.27 -1.70 -17.62
CA THR A 141 -11.28 -2.32 -18.50
C THR A 141 -10.77 -2.61 -19.92
N GLN A 142 -9.72 -1.92 -20.36
CA GLN A 142 -9.11 -2.11 -21.68
C GLN A 142 -8.31 -3.42 -21.81
N TYR A 143 -7.97 -4.10 -20.71
CA TYR A 143 -7.11 -5.27 -20.72
C TYR A 143 -7.86 -6.59 -20.60
N ARG A 144 -7.17 -7.67 -20.97
CA ARG A 144 -7.72 -9.03 -21.02
C ARG A 144 -8.26 -9.54 -19.68
N PRO A 145 -7.64 -9.29 -18.50
CA PRO A 145 -8.14 -9.82 -17.23
C PRO A 145 -9.55 -9.34 -16.89
N VAL A 146 -9.80 -8.03 -16.95
CA VAL A 146 -11.13 -7.46 -16.67
C VAL A 146 -12.15 -7.88 -17.74
N ASN A 147 -11.75 -7.88 -19.01
CA ASN A 147 -12.61 -8.34 -20.10
C ASN A 147 -13.03 -9.81 -19.95
N LYS A 148 -12.18 -10.66 -19.36
CA LYS A 148 -12.52 -12.05 -19.05
C LYS A 148 -13.61 -12.14 -17.97
N ILE A 149 -13.51 -11.30 -16.93
CA ILE A 149 -14.52 -11.23 -15.86
C ILE A 149 -15.85 -10.74 -16.43
N ALA A 150 -15.83 -9.64 -17.20
CA ALA A 150 -17.04 -9.10 -17.83
C ALA A 150 -17.73 -10.10 -18.76
N LYS A 151 -16.97 -10.90 -19.53
CA LYS A 151 -17.53 -11.98 -20.35
C LYS A 151 -18.13 -13.11 -19.51
N ALA A 152 -17.54 -13.42 -18.34
CA ALA A 152 -18.08 -14.44 -17.45
C ALA A 152 -19.47 -14.07 -16.91
N SER A 153 -19.81 -12.78 -16.82
CA SER A 153 -21.17 -12.34 -16.47
C SER A 153 -22.26 -12.83 -17.43
N GLN A 154 -21.92 -13.23 -18.67
CA GLN A 154 -22.89 -13.80 -19.62
C GLN A 154 -23.43 -15.17 -19.18
N THR A 155 -22.70 -15.88 -18.32
CA THR A 155 -23.08 -17.21 -17.82
C THR A 155 -23.61 -17.20 -16.38
N GLY A 156 -23.69 -16.01 -15.76
CA GLY A 156 -24.33 -15.79 -14.45
C GLY A 156 -23.41 -15.22 -13.37
N HIS A 157 -23.97 -14.97 -12.19
CA HIS A 157 -23.24 -14.36 -11.07
C HIS A 157 -22.12 -15.27 -10.53
N ALA A 158 -22.33 -16.58 -10.47
CA ALA A 158 -21.36 -17.52 -9.93
C ALA A 158 -20.08 -17.58 -10.77
N THR A 159 -20.20 -17.64 -12.10
CA THR A 159 -19.06 -17.67 -13.01
C THR A 159 -18.30 -16.35 -13.01
N ASN A 160 -18.99 -15.22 -12.85
CA ASN A 160 -18.35 -13.91 -12.64
C ASN A 160 -17.50 -13.88 -11.36
N ILE A 161 -18.02 -14.38 -10.23
CA ILE A 161 -17.27 -14.45 -8.95
C ILE A 161 -16.06 -15.38 -9.10
N ILE A 162 -16.23 -16.57 -9.68
CA ILE A 162 -15.13 -17.53 -9.90
C ILE A 162 -14.04 -16.91 -10.79
N ALA A 163 -14.43 -16.23 -11.87
CA ALA A 163 -13.49 -15.55 -12.75
C ALA A 163 -12.73 -14.42 -12.03
N GLY A 164 -13.43 -13.63 -11.22
CA GLY A 164 -12.85 -12.56 -10.41
C GLY A 164 -11.82 -13.07 -9.41
N LEU A 165 -12.19 -14.08 -8.61
CA LEU A 165 -11.27 -14.73 -7.66
C LEU A 165 -10.05 -15.33 -8.36
N GLY A 166 -10.26 -16.01 -9.49
CA GLY A 166 -9.18 -16.59 -10.27
C GLY A 166 -8.21 -15.54 -10.82
N VAL A 167 -8.73 -14.41 -11.34
CA VAL A 167 -7.89 -13.30 -11.81
C VAL A 167 -7.15 -12.63 -10.64
N GLY A 168 -7.83 -12.39 -9.51
CA GLY A 168 -7.21 -11.82 -8.31
C GLY A 168 -6.04 -12.66 -7.79
N ASN A 169 -6.21 -13.98 -7.70
CA ASN A 169 -5.14 -14.88 -7.29
C ASN A 169 -3.96 -14.91 -8.27
N MET A 170 -4.20 -14.73 -9.58
CA MET A 170 -3.11 -14.63 -10.57
C MET A 170 -2.40 -13.28 -10.52
N ALA A 171 -3.10 -12.22 -10.14
CA ALA A 171 -2.57 -10.86 -10.11
C ALA A 171 -1.43 -10.68 -9.09
N THR A 172 -1.31 -11.56 -8.10
CA THR A 172 -0.26 -11.51 -7.06
C THR A 172 1.09 -12.08 -7.53
N GLY A 173 1.12 -12.93 -8.56
CA GLY A 173 2.33 -13.67 -8.94
C GLY A 173 3.47 -12.78 -9.44
N LEU A 174 3.17 -11.84 -10.35
CA LEU A 174 4.19 -10.92 -10.88
C LEU A 174 4.67 -9.90 -9.83
N PRO A 175 3.79 -9.24 -9.03
CA PRO A 175 4.22 -8.39 -7.93
C PRO A 175 5.17 -9.08 -6.95
N VAL A 176 4.87 -10.32 -6.53
CA VAL A 176 5.75 -11.07 -5.61
C VAL A 176 7.09 -11.39 -6.27
N ALA A 177 7.10 -11.82 -7.53
CA ALA A 177 8.36 -12.08 -8.24
C ALA A 177 9.24 -10.83 -8.34
N LEU A 178 8.64 -9.66 -8.54
CA LEU A 178 9.34 -8.37 -8.56
C LEU A 178 9.87 -7.99 -7.18
N ILE A 179 9.10 -8.21 -6.11
CA ILE A 179 9.56 -8.00 -4.72
C ILE A 179 10.80 -8.85 -4.44
N CYS A 180 10.78 -10.14 -4.81
CA CYS A 180 11.94 -11.02 -4.67
C CYS A 180 13.16 -10.51 -5.45
N ALA A 181 12.95 -10.06 -6.69
CA ALA A 181 14.03 -9.50 -7.52
C ALA A 181 14.60 -8.20 -6.91
N ALA A 182 13.75 -7.32 -6.39
CA ALA A 182 14.16 -6.08 -5.74
C ALA A 182 14.98 -6.37 -4.48
N ILE A 183 14.51 -7.27 -3.63
CA ILE A 183 15.24 -7.72 -2.44
C ILE A 183 16.61 -8.24 -2.83
N TRP A 184 16.68 -9.14 -3.82
CA TRP A 184 17.95 -9.72 -4.24
C TRP A 184 18.92 -8.66 -4.78
N ILE A 185 18.49 -7.81 -5.71
CA ILE A 185 19.34 -6.79 -6.32
C ILE A 185 19.81 -5.79 -5.26
N SER A 186 18.90 -5.20 -4.49
CA SER A 186 19.25 -4.21 -3.46
C SER A 186 20.15 -4.78 -2.36
N HIS A 187 19.90 -6.03 -1.93
CA HIS A 187 20.76 -6.70 -0.97
C HIS A 187 22.17 -6.95 -1.53
N SER A 188 22.28 -7.32 -2.81
CA SER A 188 23.59 -7.54 -3.44
C SER A 188 24.41 -6.27 -3.60
N LEU A 189 23.76 -5.11 -3.70
CA LEU A 189 24.41 -3.81 -3.87
C LEU A 189 24.83 -3.21 -2.52
N ALA A 190 23.94 -3.18 -1.53
CA ALA A 190 24.21 -2.51 -0.26
C ALA A 190 23.60 -3.20 0.99
N GLY A 191 23.42 -4.52 0.94
CA GLY A 191 22.91 -5.31 2.06
C GLY A 191 21.51 -4.89 2.53
N LEU A 192 21.21 -5.09 3.81
CA LEU A 192 19.93 -4.70 4.42
C LEU A 192 19.65 -3.19 4.30
N TYR A 193 20.70 -2.37 4.44
CA TYR A 193 20.57 -0.93 4.29
C TYR A 193 20.18 -0.55 2.85
N GLY A 194 20.76 -1.20 1.84
CA GLY A 194 20.36 -1.06 0.44
C GLY A 194 18.90 -1.38 0.18
N ILE A 195 18.36 -2.43 0.80
CA ILE A 195 16.92 -2.75 0.74
C ILE A 195 16.11 -1.58 1.32
N SER A 196 16.51 -1.02 2.46
CA SER A 196 15.82 0.13 3.04
C SER A 196 15.85 1.37 2.15
N ILE A 197 16.95 1.61 1.43
CA ILE A 197 17.04 2.70 0.45
C ILE A 197 16.13 2.46 -0.75
N ALA A 198 15.99 1.22 -1.22
CA ALA A 198 15.02 0.89 -2.27
C ALA A 198 13.58 1.11 -1.82
N VAL A 199 13.24 0.71 -0.59
CA VAL A 199 11.92 0.98 0.02
C VAL A 199 11.68 2.48 0.14
N MET A 200 12.66 3.23 0.63
CA MET A 200 12.55 4.68 0.76
C MET A 200 12.41 5.38 -0.59
N ALA A 201 13.15 4.97 -1.60
CA ALA A 201 13.01 5.52 -2.94
C ALA A 201 11.63 5.23 -3.56
N MET A 202 11.07 4.04 -3.29
CA MET A 202 9.70 3.69 -3.66
C MET A 202 8.69 4.60 -2.95
N LEU A 203 8.78 4.71 -1.62
CA LEU A 203 7.84 5.47 -0.78
C LEU A 203 7.99 6.98 -0.89
N ALA A 204 9.15 7.49 -1.29
CA ALA A 204 9.35 8.90 -1.56
C ALA A 204 8.43 9.41 -2.68
N LEU A 205 7.99 8.54 -3.61
CA LEU A 205 7.01 8.86 -4.64
C LEU A 205 5.55 8.82 -4.14
N ALA A 206 5.31 8.58 -2.85
CA ALA A 206 3.96 8.51 -2.28
C ALA A 206 3.13 9.76 -2.57
N GLY A 207 3.74 10.95 -2.62
CA GLY A 207 3.03 12.20 -2.90
C GLY A 207 2.27 12.19 -4.23
N ILE A 208 2.92 11.76 -5.32
CA ILE A 208 2.23 11.63 -6.62
C ILE A 208 1.24 10.47 -6.62
N ILE A 209 1.56 9.33 -5.98
CA ILE A 209 0.69 8.15 -5.95
C ILE A 209 -0.62 8.41 -5.18
N VAL A 210 -0.56 9.04 -4.00
CA VAL A 210 -1.74 9.43 -3.21
C VAL A 210 -2.63 10.40 -3.98
N SER A 211 -2.04 11.28 -4.80
CA SER A 211 -2.83 12.19 -5.66
C SER A 211 -3.65 11.44 -6.72
N LEU A 212 -3.15 10.32 -7.23
CA LEU A 212 -3.89 9.45 -8.16
C LEU A 212 -5.06 8.75 -7.49
N ASP A 213 -4.86 8.34 -6.24
CA ASP A 213 -5.91 7.64 -5.50
C ASP A 213 -7.05 8.59 -5.17
N ALA A 214 -6.72 9.78 -4.64
CA ALA A 214 -7.69 10.83 -4.33
C ALA A 214 -8.55 11.26 -5.53
N PHE A 215 -8.03 11.12 -6.77
CA PHE A 215 -8.81 11.35 -7.98
C PHE A 215 -10.06 10.44 -8.05
N GLY A 216 -9.97 9.19 -7.61
CA GLY A 216 -11.09 8.23 -7.68
C GLY A 216 -12.30 8.63 -6.84
N PRO A 217 -12.18 8.81 -5.51
CA PRO A 217 -13.30 9.24 -4.68
C PRO A 217 -13.88 10.60 -5.09
N ILE A 218 -13.06 11.50 -5.63
CA ILE A 218 -13.55 12.79 -6.15
C ILE A 218 -14.47 12.57 -7.36
N THR A 219 -14.07 11.73 -8.31
CA THR A 219 -14.88 11.47 -9.52
C THR A 219 -16.13 10.64 -9.23
N ASP A 220 -16.05 9.70 -8.29
CA ASP A 220 -17.20 8.94 -7.79
C ASP A 220 -18.24 9.86 -7.12
N ASN A 221 -17.82 10.72 -6.18
CA ASN A 221 -18.70 11.70 -5.56
C ASN A 221 -19.29 12.68 -6.58
N ALA A 222 -18.50 13.13 -7.56
CA ALA A 222 -18.99 13.99 -8.63
C ALA A 222 -20.10 13.28 -9.45
N GLY A 223 -19.93 12.00 -9.75
CA GLY A 223 -20.95 11.19 -10.40
C GLY A 223 -22.20 11.03 -9.55
N GLY A 224 -22.06 10.78 -8.24
CA GLY A 224 -23.18 10.71 -7.30
C GLY A 224 -23.95 12.02 -7.21
N ILE A 225 -23.25 13.16 -7.12
CA ILE A 225 -23.86 14.50 -7.12
C ILE A 225 -24.58 14.78 -8.45
N ALA A 226 -24.01 14.36 -9.58
CA ALA A 226 -24.65 14.53 -10.88
C ALA A 226 -26.00 13.81 -10.98
N VAL A 227 -26.10 12.59 -10.42
CA VAL A 227 -27.37 11.83 -10.39
C VAL A 227 -28.37 12.46 -9.41
N MET A 228 -27.93 12.82 -8.20
CA MET A 228 -28.81 13.42 -7.19
C MET A 228 -29.27 14.83 -7.57
N GLY A 229 -28.48 15.55 -8.36
CA GLY A 229 -28.79 16.90 -8.85
C GLY A 229 -29.55 16.94 -10.18
N ASP A 230 -30.01 15.80 -10.69
CA ASP A 230 -30.72 15.67 -11.98
C ASP A 230 -29.98 16.38 -13.14
N LEU A 231 -28.65 16.26 -13.17
CA LEU A 231 -27.84 16.88 -14.21
C LEU A 231 -27.98 16.12 -15.55
N PRO A 232 -27.75 16.79 -16.68
CA PRO A 232 -27.86 16.16 -18.00
C PRO A 232 -27.00 14.88 -18.13
N ALA A 233 -27.51 13.89 -18.88
CA ALA A 233 -26.85 12.59 -19.06
C ALA A 233 -25.38 12.66 -19.52
N ILE A 234 -25.02 13.70 -20.29
CA ILE A 234 -23.63 13.94 -20.73
C ILE A 234 -22.68 14.20 -19.55
N VAL A 235 -23.16 14.78 -18.44
CA VAL A 235 -22.37 14.96 -17.22
C VAL A 235 -22.10 13.60 -16.60
N ARG A 236 -23.13 12.74 -16.51
CA ARG A 236 -23.00 11.40 -15.96
C ARG A 236 -22.07 10.51 -16.78
N GLU A 237 -22.19 10.54 -18.11
CA GLU A 237 -21.30 9.80 -19.02
C GLU A 237 -19.84 10.20 -18.83
N ARG A 238 -19.56 11.50 -18.65
CA ARG A 238 -18.21 11.99 -18.36
C ARG A 238 -17.72 11.54 -16.99
N THR A 239 -18.55 11.63 -15.95
CA THR A 239 -18.16 11.19 -14.60
C THR A 239 -17.93 9.68 -14.53
N ASP A 240 -18.74 8.87 -15.22
CA ASP A 240 -18.58 7.41 -15.28
C ASP A 240 -17.26 7.01 -15.97
N ALA A 241 -16.89 7.71 -17.05
CA ALA A 241 -15.60 7.50 -17.70
C ALA A 241 -14.42 7.86 -16.78
N LEU A 242 -14.56 8.90 -15.95
CA LEU A 242 -13.53 9.31 -14.98
C LEU A 242 -13.49 8.39 -13.76
N ASP A 243 -14.63 7.90 -13.27
CA ASP A 243 -14.72 6.94 -12.17
C ASP A 243 -14.10 5.59 -12.55
N ALA A 244 -14.32 5.11 -13.78
CA ALA A 244 -13.65 3.90 -14.26
C ALA A 244 -12.11 4.01 -14.21
N VAL A 245 -11.57 5.20 -14.52
CA VAL A 245 -10.14 5.49 -14.36
C VAL A 245 -9.76 5.57 -12.88
N GLY A 246 -10.59 6.24 -12.07
CA GLY A 246 -10.44 6.34 -10.62
C GLY A 246 -10.32 4.98 -9.92
N ASN A 247 -11.19 4.04 -10.24
CA ASN A 247 -11.17 2.67 -9.72
C ASN A 247 -9.87 1.93 -10.05
N THR A 248 -9.29 2.19 -11.22
CA THR A 248 -7.98 1.66 -11.57
C THR A 248 -6.87 2.31 -10.73
N MET A 249 -6.93 3.62 -10.51
CA MET A 249 -5.93 4.33 -9.72
C MET A 249 -5.97 3.96 -8.23
N LYS A 250 -7.17 3.78 -7.65
CA LYS A 250 -7.36 3.20 -6.31
C LYS A 250 -6.64 1.86 -6.17
N ALA A 251 -6.79 0.98 -7.15
CA ALA A 251 -6.13 -0.31 -7.14
C ALA A 251 -4.60 -0.18 -7.28
N VAL A 252 -4.13 0.68 -8.18
CA VAL A 252 -2.71 0.98 -8.37
C VAL A 252 -2.05 1.41 -7.06
N THR A 253 -2.66 2.32 -6.32
CA THR A 253 -2.15 2.80 -5.04
C THR A 253 -2.14 1.70 -3.97
N LYS A 254 -3.20 0.88 -3.88
CA LYS A 254 -3.21 -0.31 -3.00
C LYS A 254 -2.12 -1.30 -3.35
N GLY A 255 -1.91 -1.57 -4.63
CA GLY A 255 -0.84 -2.45 -5.10
C GLY A 255 0.54 -1.92 -4.74
N TYR A 256 0.74 -0.60 -4.87
CA TYR A 256 1.96 0.09 -4.44
C TYR A 256 2.18 0.03 -2.92
N ALA A 257 1.14 0.29 -2.11
CA ALA A 257 1.21 0.21 -0.65
C ALA A 257 1.56 -1.21 -0.20
N ILE A 258 0.94 -2.24 -0.78
CA ILE A 258 1.23 -3.64 -0.44
C ILE A 258 2.64 -4.05 -0.90
N ALA A 259 3.06 -3.65 -2.09
CA ALA A 259 4.39 -4.00 -2.58
C ALA A 259 5.50 -3.33 -1.77
N SER A 260 5.32 -2.06 -1.41
CA SER A 260 6.24 -1.33 -0.52
C SER A 260 6.25 -1.94 0.88
N ALA A 261 5.09 -2.25 1.46
CA ALA A 261 4.99 -2.93 2.75
C ALA A 261 5.69 -4.30 2.75
N GLY A 262 5.57 -5.07 1.65
CA GLY A 262 6.26 -6.36 1.52
C GLY A 262 7.78 -6.26 1.56
N VAL A 263 8.37 -5.24 0.92
CA VAL A 263 9.82 -5.00 0.99
C VAL A 263 10.20 -4.36 2.34
N ALA A 264 9.37 -3.45 2.87
CA ALA A 264 9.58 -2.80 4.16
C ALA A 264 9.51 -3.77 5.34
N ALA A 265 8.69 -4.81 5.27
CA ALA A 265 8.62 -5.86 6.29
C ALA A 265 9.99 -6.52 6.52
N LEU A 266 10.78 -6.75 5.45
CA LEU A 266 12.14 -7.27 5.57
C LEU A 266 13.09 -6.27 6.24
N VAL A 267 12.93 -4.97 5.98
CA VAL A 267 13.71 -3.91 6.63
C VAL A 267 13.43 -3.89 8.12
N LEU A 268 12.16 -3.91 8.52
CA LEU A 268 11.75 -3.95 9.93
C LEU A 268 12.18 -5.24 10.62
N PHE A 269 12.07 -6.37 9.93
CA PHE A 269 12.57 -7.64 10.44
C PHE A 269 14.09 -7.63 10.65
N GLY A 270 14.83 -7.02 9.73
CA GLY A 270 16.26 -6.77 9.88
C GLY A 270 16.59 -5.87 11.08
N SER A 271 15.82 -4.79 11.30
CA SER A 271 15.96 -3.93 12.48
C SER A 271 15.67 -4.68 13.77
N TYR A 272 14.58 -5.46 13.82
CA TYR A 272 14.23 -6.31 14.96
C TYR A 272 15.36 -7.29 15.30
N PHE A 273 15.93 -7.94 14.29
CA PHE A 273 17.07 -8.84 14.45
C PHE A 273 18.28 -8.13 15.07
N LEU A 274 18.70 -7.00 14.50
CA LEU A 274 19.89 -6.26 14.96
C LEU A 274 19.70 -5.69 16.38
N GLU A 275 18.51 -5.18 16.68
CA GLU A 275 18.17 -4.66 18.00
C GLU A 275 18.13 -5.78 19.04
N LEU A 276 17.58 -6.94 18.69
CA LEU A 276 17.57 -8.10 19.56
C LEU A 276 18.98 -8.58 19.87
N GLU A 277 19.86 -8.70 18.86
CA GLU A 277 21.27 -9.06 19.06
C GLU A 277 22.00 -8.08 19.98
N ASP A 278 21.76 -6.77 19.80
CA ASP A 278 22.34 -5.77 20.68
C ASP A 278 21.78 -5.88 22.11
N HIS A 279 20.49 -6.18 22.28
CA HIS A 279 19.90 -6.30 23.61
C HIS A 279 20.39 -7.55 24.37
N ILE A 280 20.44 -8.70 23.71
CA ILE A 280 20.84 -9.97 24.33
C ILE A 280 22.36 -10.19 24.30
N LYS A 281 23.12 -9.34 23.59
CA LYS A 281 24.57 -9.41 23.41
C LYS A 281 25.05 -10.77 22.89
N GLN A 282 24.25 -11.42 22.06
CA GLN A 282 24.55 -12.71 21.43
C GLN A 282 24.06 -12.70 19.99
N THR A 283 24.74 -13.47 19.14
CA THR A 283 24.31 -13.67 17.76
C THR A 283 22.99 -14.44 17.76
N VAL A 284 21.97 -13.84 17.17
CA VAL A 284 20.66 -14.44 16.99
C VAL A 284 20.69 -15.23 15.68
N THR A 285 20.07 -16.40 15.64
CA THR A 285 19.84 -17.10 14.38
C THR A 285 18.42 -17.64 14.34
N PHE A 286 17.73 -17.38 13.24
CA PHE A 286 16.40 -17.91 12.96
C PHE A 286 16.55 -19.04 11.95
N SER A 287 16.66 -20.27 12.42
CA SER A 287 16.78 -21.43 11.53
C SER A 287 15.40 -22.02 11.24
N LEU A 288 15.13 -22.37 9.99
CA LEU A 288 13.98 -23.22 9.64
C LEU A 288 14.10 -24.64 10.21
N LYS A 289 15.25 -24.99 10.81
CA LYS A 289 15.41 -26.23 11.58
C LYS A 289 14.82 -26.14 12.99
N ASP A 290 14.60 -24.93 13.49
CA ASP A 290 14.01 -24.68 14.79
C ASP A 290 12.47 -24.79 14.68
N PRO A 291 11.83 -25.73 15.41
CA PRO A 291 10.37 -25.88 15.36
C PRO A 291 9.61 -24.62 15.74
N GLU A 292 10.16 -23.80 16.63
CA GLU A 292 9.58 -22.54 17.09
C GLU A 292 9.37 -21.56 15.93
N VAL A 293 10.33 -21.47 15.01
CA VAL A 293 10.24 -20.59 13.82
C VAL A 293 9.11 -21.07 12.92
N ILE A 294 9.00 -22.37 12.67
CA ILE A 294 7.93 -22.95 11.84
C ILE A 294 6.55 -22.71 12.47
N ILE A 295 6.42 -22.94 13.79
CA ILE A 295 5.18 -22.67 14.53
C ILE A 295 4.80 -21.20 14.38
N GLY A 296 5.77 -20.30 14.56
CA GLY A 296 5.58 -18.87 14.36
C GLY A 296 5.07 -18.53 12.96
N MET A 297 5.69 -19.09 11.92
CA MET A 297 5.28 -18.86 10.52
C MET A 297 3.84 -19.33 10.24
N PHE A 298 3.42 -20.47 10.80
CA PHE A 298 2.03 -20.91 10.66
C PHE A 298 1.05 -19.99 11.38
N ILE A 299 1.42 -19.48 12.56
CA ILE A 299 0.59 -18.51 13.29
C ILE A 299 0.50 -17.20 12.50
N GLY A 300 1.63 -16.64 12.07
CA GLY A 300 1.73 -15.41 11.29
C GLY A 300 0.92 -15.50 9.99
N GLY A 301 1.16 -16.55 9.19
CA GLY A 301 0.48 -16.72 7.90
C GLY A 301 -1.03 -16.96 8.00
N LEU A 302 -1.53 -17.35 9.18
CA LEU A 302 -2.97 -17.47 9.44
C LEU A 302 -3.62 -16.11 9.77
N LEU A 303 -2.85 -15.13 10.28
CA LEU A 303 -3.39 -13.84 10.72
C LEU A 303 -4.10 -13.06 9.60
N PRO A 304 -3.54 -12.93 8.38
CA PRO A 304 -4.25 -12.24 7.30
C PRO A 304 -5.60 -12.90 6.98
N PHE A 305 -5.71 -14.23 7.06
CA PHE A 305 -6.96 -14.95 6.79
C PHE A 305 -8.01 -14.69 7.88
N ILE A 306 -7.62 -14.75 9.15
CA ILE A 306 -8.51 -14.46 10.29
C ILE A 306 -8.95 -12.99 10.23
N PHE A 307 -8.01 -12.06 10.03
CA PHE A 307 -8.31 -10.63 9.88
C PHE A 307 -9.30 -10.39 8.75
N THR A 308 -9.07 -11.01 7.58
CA THR A 308 -9.95 -10.90 6.42
C THR A 308 -11.35 -11.43 6.72
N ALA A 309 -11.47 -12.61 7.34
CA ALA A 309 -12.75 -13.20 7.68
C ALA A 309 -13.56 -12.32 8.65
N LEU A 310 -12.93 -11.83 9.72
CA LEU A 310 -13.56 -10.93 10.70
C LEU A 310 -14.04 -9.63 10.04
N SER A 311 -13.21 -9.06 9.15
CA SER A 311 -13.54 -7.83 8.42
C SER A 311 -14.69 -8.03 7.43
N MET A 312 -14.71 -9.15 6.70
CA MET A 312 -15.80 -9.49 5.77
C MET A 312 -17.12 -9.71 6.51
N ASP A 313 -17.09 -10.41 7.63
CA ASP A 313 -18.27 -10.65 8.46
C ASP A 313 -18.84 -9.36 9.05
N ALA A 314 -17.97 -8.43 9.48
CA ALA A 314 -18.36 -7.11 9.95
C ALA A 314 -19.08 -6.29 8.85
N VAL A 315 -18.52 -6.26 7.63
CA VAL A 315 -19.14 -5.60 6.49
C VAL A 315 -20.47 -6.25 6.13
N GLY A 316 -20.55 -7.59 6.16
CA GLY A 316 -21.78 -8.34 5.88
C GLY A 316 -22.92 -7.99 6.84
N ARG A 317 -22.63 -7.89 8.16
CA ARG A 317 -23.61 -7.45 9.17
C ARG A 317 -24.08 -6.02 8.91
N ALA A 318 -23.16 -5.09 8.69
CA ALA A 318 -23.48 -3.68 8.47
C ALA A 318 -24.31 -3.48 7.18
N ALA A 319 -23.90 -4.12 6.08
CA ALA A 319 -24.60 -4.07 4.81
C ALA A 319 -26.02 -4.67 4.92
N GLY A 320 -26.17 -5.80 5.61
CA GLY A 320 -27.47 -6.41 5.88
C GLY A 320 -28.41 -5.48 6.64
N ALA A 321 -27.91 -4.77 7.65
CA ALA A 321 -28.68 -3.79 8.42
C ALA A 321 -29.12 -2.59 7.56
N VAL A 322 -28.24 -2.08 6.68
CA VAL A 322 -28.58 -0.99 5.75
C VAL A 322 -29.66 -1.45 4.76
N VAL A 323 -29.53 -2.65 4.19
CA VAL A 323 -30.54 -3.18 3.26
C VAL A 323 -31.91 -3.34 3.94
N ALA A 324 -31.93 -3.83 5.18
CA ALA A 324 -33.16 -3.94 5.95
C ALA A 324 -33.80 -2.58 6.22
N GLU A 325 -33.00 -1.57 6.55
CA GLU A 325 -33.48 -0.20 6.78
C GLU A 325 -34.02 0.46 5.50
N VAL A 326 -33.31 0.33 4.37
CA VAL A 326 -33.78 0.85 3.08
C VAL A 326 -35.10 0.19 2.68
N ARG A 327 -35.23 -1.13 2.86
CA ARG A 327 -36.49 -1.86 2.61
C ARG A 327 -37.62 -1.38 3.52
N ARG A 328 -37.34 -1.15 4.80
CA ARG A 328 -38.32 -0.60 5.76
C ARG A 328 -38.82 0.76 5.30
N GLN A 329 -37.92 1.69 4.95
CA GLN A 329 -38.30 3.02 4.48
C GLN A 329 -39.17 2.97 3.22
N ILE A 330 -38.80 2.17 2.21
CA ILE A 330 -39.59 2.01 0.99
C ILE A 330 -40.97 1.41 1.29
N SER A 331 -41.05 0.43 2.20
CA SER A 331 -42.31 -0.22 2.57
C SER A 331 -43.24 0.70 3.35
N GLU A 332 -42.72 1.52 4.27
CA GLU A 332 -43.51 2.43 5.10
C GLU A 332 -43.86 3.73 4.36
N ARG A 333 -43.00 4.17 3.43
CA ARG A 333 -43.15 5.40 2.65
C ARG A 333 -42.99 5.11 1.15
N PRO A 334 -44.03 4.54 0.49
CA PRO A 334 -43.98 4.21 -0.94
C PRO A 334 -43.68 5.41 -1.85
N GLY A 335 -44.00 6.64 -1.40
CA GLY A 335 -43.73 7.88 -2.11
C GLY A 335 -42.25 8.15 -2.37
N ILE A 336 -41.32 7.43 -1.70
CA ILE A 336 -39.88 7.51 -1.96
C ILE A 336 -39.56 7.05 -3.38
N MET A 337 -40.17 5.95 -3.84
CA MET A 337 -39.93 5.41 -5.19
C MET A 337 -40.53 6.31 -6.28
N GLU A 338 -41.52 7.12 -5.92
CA GLU A 338 -42.14 8.12 -6.79
C GLU A 338 -41.45 9.49 -6.74
N GLY A 339 -40.42 9.66 -5.89
CA GLY A 339 -39.71 10.93 -5.70
C GLY A 339 -40.51 12.01 -4.96
N LYS A 340 -41.60 11.63 -4.27
CA LYS A 340 -42.47 12.55 -3.51
C LYS A 340 -42.07 12.69 -2.05
N ASP A 341 -41.55 11.60 -1.46
CA ASP A 341 -41.12 11.55 -0.07
C ASP A 341 -39.59 11.58 0.04
N GLU A 342 -39.07 12.39 0.95
CA GLU A 342 -37.62 12.44 1.22
C GLU A 342 -37.18 11.26 2.11
N PRO A 343 -36.17 10.46 1.70
CA PRO A 343 -35.61 9.37 2.51
C PRO A 343 -34.94 9.82 3.80
N GLU A 344 -34.88 8.94 4.80
CA GLU A 344 -34.17 9.21 6.05
C GLU A 344 -32.68 8.86 5.93
N TYR A 345 -31.90 9.70 5.24
CA TYR A 345 -30.46 9.47 5.01
C TYR A 345 -29.65 9.30 6.30
N ALA A 346 -29.95 10.11 7.32
CA ALA A 346 -29.25 10.10 8.60
C ALA A 346 -29.33 8.74 9.30
N ARG A 347 -30.42 7.98 9.08
CA ARG A 347 -30.59 6.67 9.68
C ARG A 347 -29.62 5.64 9.11
N CYS A 348 -29.44 5.63 7.79
CA CYS A 348 -28.44 4.77 7.14
C CYS A 348 -27.01 5.14 7.59
N VAL A 349 -26.70 6.43 7.72
CA VAL A 349 -25.40 6.91 8.20
C VAL A 349 -25.15 6.48 9.65
N ASP A 350 -26.15 6.60 10.53
CA ASP A 350 -26.05 6.17 11.94
C ASP A 350 -25.77 4.67 12.07
N ILE A 351 -26.44 3.84 11.27
CA ILE A 351 -26.25 2.37 11.25
C ILE A 351 -24.81 2.02 10.88
N VAL A 352 -24.30 2.57 9.75
CA VAL A 352 -22.93 2.26 9.31
C VAL A 352 -21.89 2.82 10.26
N THR A 353 -22.11 4.00 10.84
CA THR A 353 -21.18 4.63 11.79
C THR A 353 -21.03 3.81 13.06
N LYS A 354 -22.16 3.45 13.71
CA LYS A 354 -22.13 2.64 14.93
C LYS A 354 -21.52 1.26 14.69
N SER A 355 -21.85 0.65 13.55
CA SER A 355 -21.30 -0.66 13.19
C SER A 355 -19.79 -0.57 12.96
N ALA A 356 -19.32 0.39 12.14
CA ALA A 356 -17.90 0.55 11.86
C ALA A 356 -17.07 0.78 13.13
N LEU A 357 -17.52 1.69 14.03
CA LEU A 357 -16.81 1.98 15.28
C LEU A 357 -16.72 0.79 16.23
N ARG A 358 -17.76 -0.05 16.28
CA ARG A 358 -17.78 -1.25 17.13
C ARG A 358 -16.95 -2.38 16.54
N GLU A 359 -17.10 -2.60 15.25
CA GLU A 359 -16.56 -3.78 14.56
C GLU A 359 -15.07 -3.63 14.22
N MET A 360 -14.53 -2.40 14.13
CA MET A 360 -13.10 -2.19 13.86
C MET A 360 -12.17 -2.63 14.99
N ILE A 361 -12.68 -2.74 16.23
CA ILE A 361 -11.85 -2.97 17.42
C ILE A 361 -11.15 -4.33 17.38
N ILE A 362 -11.89 -5.40 17.08
CA ILE A 362 -11.35 -6.77 17.13
C ILE A 362 -10.28 -6.99 16.06
N PRO A 363 -10.53 -6.68 14.75
CA PRO A 363 -9.50 -6.82 13.73
C PRO A 363 -8.26 -5.96 14.00
N ALA A 364 -8.43 -4.74 14.51
CA ALA A 364 -7.30 -3.85 14.81
C ALA A 364 -6.42 -4.35 15.97
N LEU A 365 -7.02 -4.97 16.99
CA LEU A 365 -6.27 -5.51 18.12
C LEU A 365 -5.59 -6.85 17.81
N LEU A 366 -6.07 -7.59 16.81
CA LEU A 366 -5.60 -8.95 16.52
C LEU A 366 -4.07 -9.04 16.32
N PRO A 367 -3.42 -8.26 15.43
CA PRO A 367 -1.97 -8.35 15.23
C PRO A 367 -1.19 -8.00 16.51
N VAL A 368 -1.64 -6.97 17.23
CA VAL A 368 -0.99 -6.49 18.46
C VAL A 368 -1.05 -7.55 19.55
N VAL A 369 -2.24 -8.09 19.81
CA VAL A 369 -2.44 -9.12 20.84
C VAL A 369 -1.63 -10.37 20.52
N VAL A 370 -1.57 -10.79 19.26
CA VAL A 370 -0.81 -11.99 18.87
C VAL A 370 0.68 -11.80 19.12
N VAL A 371 1.26 -10.65 18.77
CA VAL A 371 2.66 -10.32 19.08
C VAL A 371 2.93 -10.42 20.58
N PHE A 372 2.08 -9.82 21.43
CA PHE A 372 2.25 -9.89 22.88
C PHE A 372 2.09 -11.30 23.44
N VAL A 373 1.08 -12.05 22.98
CA VAL A 373 0.81 -13.41 23.46
C VAL A 373 1.95 -14.34 23.09
N VAL A 374 2.44 -14.30 21.85
CA VAL A 374 3.56 -15.14 21.41
C VAL A 374 4.84 -14.78 22.17
N SER A 375 5.08 -13.48 22.42
CA SER A 375 6.23 -13.02 23.19
C SER A 375 6.16 -13.41 24.67
N ALA A 376 4.96 -13.47 25.26
CA ALA A 376 4.77 -13.77 26.68
C ALA A 376 4.91 -15.26 27.03
N ILE A 377 4.76 -16.15 26.05
CA ILE A 377 4.84 -17.60 26.28
C ILE A 377 6.31 -18.02 26.30
N PRO A 378 6.88 -18.41 27.46
CA PRO A 378 8.32 -18.69 27.57
C PRO A 378 8.78 -19.84 26.68
N ALA A 379 7.87 -20.77 26.35
CA ALA A 379 8.13 -21.91 25.48
C ALA A 379 8.24 -21.52 23.98
N LEU A 380 7.69 -20.38 23.56
CA LEU A 380 7.68 -19.97 22.15
C LEU A 380 8.93 -19.16 21.77
N SER A 381 9.66 -18.58 22.73
CA SER A 381 10.93 -17.86 22.53
C SER A 381 10.82 -16.68 21.53
N TYR A 382 11.86 -15.85 21.46
CA TYR A 382 11.98 -14.81 20.42
C TYR A 382 12.00 -15.42 19.01
N LYS A 383 12.34 -16.71 18.89
CA LYS A 383 12.35 -17.49 17.65
C LYS A 383 10.95 -17.63 17.02
N ALA A 384 9.92 -17.97 17.80
CA ALA A 384 8.56 -18.04 17.27
C ALA A 384 8.04 -16.66 16.89
N LEU A 385 8.36 -15.62 17.66
CA LEU A 385 7.98 -14.26 17.29
C LEU A 385 8.59 -13.87 15.94
N GLY A 386 9.87 -14.17 15.70
CA GLY A 386 10.48 -13.96 14.39
C GLY A 386 9.78 -14.73 13.27
N GLY A 387 9.33 -15.96 13.54
CA GLY A 387 8.48 -16.72 12.63
C GLY A 387 7.14 -16.04 12.33
N VAL A 388 6.46 -15.49 13.35
CA VAL A 388 5.18 -14.75 13.21
C VAL A 388 5.33 -13.50 12.36
N LEU A 389 6.47 -12.80 12.45
CA LEU A 389 6.71 -11.60 11.64
C LEU A 389 6.98 -11.93 10.17
N VAL A 390 7.51 -13.13 9.88
CA VAL A 390 7.84 -13.59 8.53
C VAL A 390 6.65 -14.23 7.82
N GLY A 391 5.88 -15.04 8.54
CA GLY A 391 4.68 -15.70 8.02
C GLY A 391 3.51 -14.75 7.93
#